data_AF-L8JS23-F1
#
_entry.id   AF-L8JS23-F1
#
_cell.length_a   1.000
_cell.length_b   1.000
_cell.length_c   1.000
_cell.angle_alpha   90.00
_cell.angle_beta   90.00
_cell.angle_gamma   90.00
#
_symmetry.space_group_name_H-M   'P 1'
#
loop_
_entity.id
_entity.type
_entity.pdbx_description
1 polymer ?
#
loop_
_entity_poly.entity_id
_entity_poly.type
_entity_poly.pdbx_seq_one_letter_code
_entity_poly.pdbx_strand_id
1 'polypeptide(L)'
;MEIIPTKKTYRPYNSFLFIKSGKAKPYAEVEKIYVNASKTSQRIYTAHTNDSTVFKNIEYDAYIKFSNGTKEYLMTRKDKKKLLSALEELSQALKIPVSDNT
;
A
#
# COMPACT_ATOMS: atom_id res chain seq x y z
N MET A 1 -6.35 3.69 0.10
CA MET A 1 -7.61 3.07 -0.40
C MET A 1 -8.72 3.24 0.63
N GLU A 2 -9.98 3.15 0.26
CA GLU A 2 -11.11 3.12 1.23
C GLU A 2 -11.85 1.77 1.09
N ILE A 3 -12.03 1.05 2.19
CA ILE A 3 -12.82 -0.19 2.25
C ILE A 3 -14.04 0.07 3.11
N ILE A 4 -15.22 -0.31 2.62
CA ILE A 4 -16.48 -0.25 3.36
C ILE A 4 -16.96 -1.69 3.59
N PRO A 5 -16.65 -2.30 4.75
CA PRO A 5 -17.01 -3.69 5.05
C PRO A 5 -18.53 -3.93 5.01
N THR A 6 -19.31 -3.00 5.55
CA THR A 6 -20.77 -3.10 5.64
C THR A 6 -21.45 -3.17 4.28
N LYS A 7 -20.91 -2.49 3.27
CA LYS A 7 -21.44 -2.46 1.90
C LYS A 7 -20.72 -3.43 0.95
N LYS A 8 -19.72 -4.17 1.43
CA LYS A 8 -18.83 -4.99 0.61
C LYS A 8 -18.30 -4.26 -0.64
N THR A 9 -17.92 -3.00 -0.46
CA THR A 9 -17.39 -2.15 -1.54
C THR A 9 -16.04 -1.56 -1.15
N TYR A 10 -15.15 -1.42 -2.12
CA TYR A 10 -13.90 -0.70 -1.97
C TYR A 10 -13.79 0.39 -3.02
N ARG A 11 -13.09 1.47 -2.68
CA ARG A 11 -12.73 2.53 -3.62
C ARG A 11 -11.21 2.52 -3.79
N PRO A 12 -10.70 2.15 -4.99
CA PRO A 12 -9.27 2.16 -5.27
C PRO A 12 -8.72 3.58 -5.11
N TYR A 13 -7.49 3.68 -4.60
CA TYR A 13 -6.84 4.96 -4.39
C TYR A 13 -6.13 5.41 -5.67
N ASN A 14 -6.85 6.10 -6.56
CA ASN A 14 -6.21 6.83 -7.65
C ASN A 14 -6.09 8.29 -7.23
N SER A 15 -4.92 8.64 -6.70
CA SER A 15 -4.49 10.01 -6.50
C SER A 15 -3.62 10.38 -7.69
N PHE A 16 -4.19 11.11 -8.66
CA PHE A 16 -3.40 11.81 -9.67
C PHE A 16 -3.60 13.31 -9.44
N LEU A 17 -2.50 14.03 -9.23
CA LEU A 17 -2.51 15.49 -9.08
C LEU A 17 -3.50 15.99 -7.98
N PHE A 18 -3.48 15.32 -6.82
CA PHE A 18 -4.36 15.57 -5.65
C PHE A 18 -5.87 15.33 -5.87
N ILE A 19 -6.30 14.95 -7.07
CA ILE A 19 -7.70 14.61 -7.35
C ILE A 19 -7.92 13.13 -7.01
N LYS A 20 -8.72 12.87 -5.97
CA LYS A 20 -9.15 11.51 -5.61
C LYS A 20 -10.32 11.13 -6.52
N SER A 21 -10.07 10.35 -7.57
CA SER A 21 -11.14 9.82 -8.42
C SER A 21 -11.18 8.30 -8.34
N GLY A 22 -12.32 7.75 -7.92
CA GLY A 22 -12.46 6.29 -7.79
C GLY A 22 -13.92 5.90 -7.68
N LYS A 23 -14.38 5.06 -8.62
CA LYS A 23 -15.69 4.41 -8.51
C LYS A 23 -15.61 3.33 -7.44
N ALA A 24 -16.62 3.24 -6.60
CA ALA A 24 -16.75 2.13 -5.67
C ALA A 24 -16.94 0.84 -6.47
N LYS A 25 -16.16 -0.18 -6.16
CA LYS A 25 -16.23 -1.51 -6.75
C LYS A 25 -16.69 -2.50 -5.67
N PRO A 26 -17.64 -3.40 -5.98
CA PRO A 26 -17.99 -4.46 -5.06
C PRO A 26 -16.85 -5.48 -4.93
N TYR A 27 -16.75 -6.14 -3.78
CA TYR A 27 -15.89 -7.30 -3.57
C TYR A 27 -16.66 -8.39 -2.84
N ALA A 28 -16.41 -9.67 -3.16
CA ALA A 28 -17.09 -10.78 -2.51
C ALA A 28 -16.50 -11.06 -1.11
N GLU A 29 -15.18 -11.26 -1.09
CA GLU A 29 -14.40 -11.61 0.08
C GLU A 29 -12.96 -11.09 -0.05
N VAL A 30 -12.33 -10.83 1.09
CA VAL A 30 -10.92 -10.47 1.18
C VAL A 30 -10.14 -11.69 1.62
N GLU A 31 -9.13 -12.10 0.84
CA GLU A 31 -8.32 -13.28 1.14
C GLU A 31 -7.24 -12.95 2.17
N LYS A 32 -6.47 -11.88 1.93
CA LYS A 32 -5.40 -11.46 2.83
C LYS A 32 -4.92 -10.04 2.55
N ILE A 33 -4.30 -9.46 3.56
CA ILE A 33 -3.43 -8.29 3.40
C ILE A 33 -1.99 -8.79 3.35
N TYR A 34 -1.15 -8.17 2.51
CA TYR A 34 0.27 -8.50 2.48
C TYR A 34 1.16 -7.26 2.32
N VAL A 35 2.37 -7.35 2.88
CA VAL A 35 3.37 -6.27 2.87
C VAL A 35 4.61 -6.73 2.11
N ASN A 36 5.11 -5.86 1.22
CA ASN A 36 6.34 -6.07 0.47
C ASN A 36 7.31 -4.91 0.72
N ALA A 37 8.61 -5.18 0.71
CA ALA A 37 9.64 -4.16 0.84
C ALA A 37 10.02 -3.68 -0.56
N SER A 38 9.84 -2.39 -0.82
CA SER A 38 10.26 -1.71 -2.03
C SER A 38 11.52 -0.90 -1.74
N LYS A 39 12.60 -1.16 -2.49
CA LYS A 39 13.85 -0.40 -2.39
C LYS A 39 13.84 0.69 -3.45
N THR A 40 13.53 1.91 -3.04
CA THR A 40 13.62 3.07 -3.93
C THR A 40 15.02 3.66 -3.84
N SER A 41 15.84 3.39 -4.84
CA SER A 41 17.16 4.04 -4.98
C SER A 41 17.00 5.31 -5.80
N GLN A 42 17.18 6.47 -5.19
CA GLN A 42 17.24 7.73 -5.91
C GLN A 42 18.70 8.15 -6.04
N ARG A 43 19.17 8.29 -7.29
CA ARG A 43 20.48 8.88 -7.58
C ARG A 43 20.26 10.35 -7.85
N ILE A 44 20.78 11.20 -6.95
CA ILE A 44 20.76 12.64 -7.15
C ILE A 44 22.06 13.01 -7.87
N TYR A 45 21.94 13.58 -9.06
CA TYR A 45 23.05 14.17 -9.79
C TYR A 45 23.15 15.64 -9.37
N THR A 46 24.18 16.01 -8.63
CA THR A 46 24.45 17.41 -8.28
C THR A 46 25.10 18.10 -9.48
N ALA A 47 24.46 19.14 -10.01
CA ALA A 47 24.82 19.76 -11.29
C ALA A 47 26.21 20.44 -11.33
N HIS A 48 26.91 20.58 -10.21
CA HIS A 48 28.17 21.33 -10.12
C HIS A 48 29.33 20.59 -9.43
N THR A 49 29.12 19.33 -9.02
CA THR A 49 30.19 18.43 -8.55
C THR A 49 29.97 17.09 -9.24
N ASN A 50 31.01 16.46 -9.78
CA ASN A 50 30.94 15.13 -10.42
C ASN A 50 30.56 13.99 -9.45
N ASP A 51 30.02 14.31 -8.28
CA ASP A 51 29.63 13.40 -7.23
C ASP A 51 28.16 13.02 -7.38
N SER A 52 27.88 11.72 -7.53
CA SER A 52 26.52 11.21 -7.43
C SER A 52 26.29 10.65 -6.03
N THR A 53 25.32 11.18 -5.28
CA THR A 53 24.91 10.58 -4.01
C THR A 53 23.75 9.62 -4.26
N VAL A 54 23.92 8.36 -3.84
CA VAL A 54 22.87 7.34 -3.95
C VAL A 54 22.13 7.24 -2.62
N PHE A 55 20.92 7.78 -2.55
CA PHE A 55 20.03 7.60 -1.42
C PHE A 55 19.23 6.31 -1.60
N LYS A 56 19.44 5.34 -0.71
CA LYS A 56 18.65 4.10 -0.64
C LYS A 56 17.55 4.30 0.40
N ASN A 57 16.32 4.49 -0.04
CA ASN A 57 15.15 4.49 0.85
C ASN A 57 14.48 3.12 0.77
N ILE A 58 14.28 2.46 1.91
CA ILE A 58 13.43 1.29 2.01
C ILE A 58 12.03 1.78 2.36
N GLU A 59 11.06 1.42 1.52
CA GLU A 59 9.64 1.68 1.74
C GLU A 59 8.91 0.35 1.84
N TYR A 60 7.86 0.31 2.64
CA TYR A 60 7.04 -0.88 2.85
C TYR A 60 5.68 -0.63 2.22
N ASP A 61 5.34 -1.42 1.22
CA ASP A 61 4.11 -1.31 0.44
C ASP A 61 3.12 -2.37 0.90
N ALA A 62 1.91 -1.95 1.24
CA ALA A 62 0.82 -2.83 1.63
C ALA A 62 -0.21 -2.97 0.52
N TYR A 63 -0.68 -4.19 0.36
CA TYR A 63 -1.67 -4.58 -0.65
C TYR A 63 -2.75 -5.45 -0.03
N ILE A 64 -3.93 -5.41 -0.63
CA ILE A 64 -5.05 -6.30 -0.31
C ILE A 64 -5.31 -7.23 -1.50
N LYS A 65 -5.51 -8.52 -1.22
CA LYS A 65 -5.89 -9.51 -2.21
C LYS A 65 -7.35 -9.91 -1.96
N PHE A 66 -8.18 -9.75 -2.97
CA PHE A 66 -9.57 -10.21 -2.97
C PHE A 66 -9.67 -11.63 -3.52
N SER A 67 -10.73 -12.36 -3.17
CA SER A 67 -10.95 -13.75 -3.59
C SER A 67 -11.07 -13.92 -5.11
N ASN A 68 -11.43 -12.87 -5.85
CA ASN A 68 -11.46 -12.86 -7.31
C ASN A 68 -10.05 -12.72 -7.94
N GLY A 69 -8.98 -12.80 -7.16
CA GLY A 69 -7.60 -12.65 -7.61
C GLY A 69 -7.13 -11.20 -7.78
N THR A 70 -8.03 -10.22 -7.63
CA THR A 70 -7.69 -8.80 -7.75
C THR A 70 -6.80 -8.38 -6.59
N LYS A 71 -5.71 -7.70 -6.91
CA LYS A 71 -4.79 -7.10 -5.94
C LYS A 71 -4.90 -5.58 -6.04
N GLU A 72 -5.14 -4.92 -4.92
CA GLU A 72 -5.25 -3.46 -4.87
C GLU A 72 -4.26 -2.90 -3.86
N TYR A 73 -3.68 -1.75 -4.21
CA TYR A 73 -2.73 -1.05 -3.35
C TYR A 73 -3.46 -0.33 -2.21
N LEU A 74 -2.99 -0.54 -0.98
CA LEU A 74 -3.56 0.09 0.21
C LEU A 74 -2.85 1.40 0.55
N MET A 75 -1.55 1.29 0.87
CA MET A 75 -0.69 2.38 1.34
C MET A 75 0.78 1.95 1.37
N THR A 76 1.67 2.95 1.47
CA THR A 76 3.11 2.78 1.65
C THR A 76 3.56 3.60 2.86
N ARG A 77 4.51 3.06 3.63
CA ARG A 77 5.22 3.82 4.67
C ARG A 77 6.69 3.45 4.72
N LYS A 78 7.54 4.40 5.11
CA LYS A 78 8.98 4.17 5.37
C LYS A 78 9.22 3.37 6.66
N ASP A 79 8.30 3.47 7.61
CA ASP A 79 8.38 2.78 8.90
C ASP A 79 7.44 1.56 8.90
N LYS A 80 8.04 0.37 8.97
CA LYS A 80 7.34 -0.91 9.02
C LYS A 80 6.39 -1.03 10.22
N LYS A 81 6.79 -0.55 11.40
CA LYS A 81 5.95 -0.66 12.62
C LYS A 81 4.68 0.16 12.47
N LYS A 82 4.81 1.38 11.93
CA LYS A 82 3.65 2.24 11.64
C LYS A 82 2.76 1.66 10.55
N LEU A 83 3.33 0.97 9.57
CA LEU A 83 2.54 0.26 8.56
C LEU A 83 1.75 -0.88 9.19
N LEU A 84 2.42 -1.78 9.92
CA LEU A 84 1.78 -2.94 10.53
C LEU A 84 0.67 -2.54 11.50
N SER A 85 0.88 -1.52 12.33
CA SER A 85 -0.17 -1.00 13.23
C SER A 85 -1.40 -0.51 12.47
N ALA A 86 -1.23 0.20 11.34
CA ALA A 86 -2.36 0.62 10.51
C ALA A 86 -3.07 -0.55 9.81
N LEU A 87 -2.33 -1.61 9.47
CA LEU A 87 -2.90 -2.82 8.88
C LEU A 87 -3.58 -3.71 9.90
N GLU A 88 -3.15 -3.69 11.16
CA GLU A 88 -3.75 -4.44 12.25
C GLU A 88 -5.17 -3.95 12.55
N GLU A 89 -5.39 -2.64 12.56
CA GLU A 89 -6.75 -2.05 12.67
C GLU A 89 -7.66 -2.53 11.52
N LEU A 90 -7.15 -2.55 10.29
CA LEU A 90 -7.88 -3.06 9.12
C LEU A 90 -8.12 -4.57 9.18
N SER A 91 -7.13 -5.32 9.64
CA SER A 91 -7.18 -6.78 9.80
C SER A 91 -8.21 -7.18 10.84
N GLN A 92 -8.29 -6.47 11.97
CA GLN A 92 -9.31 -6.68 13.00
C GLN A 92 -10.71 -6.36 12.47
N ALA A 93 -10.87 -5.25 11.74
CA ALA A 93 -12.15 -4.86 11.15
C ALA A 93 -12.66 -5.86 10.11
N LEU A 94 -11.76 -6.48 9.35
CA LEU A 94 -12.08 -7.42 8.27
C LEU A 94 -11.97 -8.91 8.69
N LYS A 95 -11.41 -9.19 9.89
CA LYS A 95 -11.08 -10.53 10.39
C LYS A 95 -10.23 -11.37 9.42
N ILE A 96 -9.20 -10.75 8.85
CA ILE A 96 -8.31 -11.37 7.84
C ILE A 96 -6.85 -11.36 8.27
N PRO A 97 -6.04 -12.34 7.82
CA PRO A 97 -4.61 -12.37 8.14
C PRO A 97 -3.81 -11.29 7.39
N VAL A 98 -2.76 -10.80 8.07
CA VAL A 98 -1.71 -9.96 7.47
C VAL A 98 -0.46 -10.81 7.25
N SER A 99 0.00 -10.88 6.00
CA SER A 99 1.21 -11.61 5.60
C SER A 99 2.36 -10.63 5.39
N ASP A 100 3.40 -10.73 6.20
CA ASP A 100 4.62 -9.95 6.02
C ASP A 100 5.61 -10.72 5.15
N ASN A 101 5.94 -10.20 3.96
CA ASN A 101 6.87 -10.84 3.02
C ASN A 101 8.19 -10.07 2.90
N THR A 102 8.56 -9.30 3.93
CA THR A 102 9.75 -8.42 3.93
C THR A 102 10.94 -8.96 4.68
#